data_AF-A0AAZ3QZ27-F1
#
_entry.id   AF-A0AAZ3QZ27-F1
#
_cell.length_a   1.000
_cell.length_b   1.000
_cell.length_c   1.000
_cell.angle_alpha   90.00
_cell.angle_beta   90.00
_cell.angle_gamma   90.00
#
_symmetry.space_group_name_H-M   'P 1'
#
loop_
_entity.id
_entity.type
_entity.pdbx_description
1 polymer ?
#
loop_
_entity_poly.entity_id
_entity_poly.type
_entity_poly.pdbx_seq_one_letter_code
_entity_poly.pdbx_strand_id
1 'polypeptide(L)'
;MSAALKVPKNTVASIILKWKKFGTTKTLPRAGRKAKLSNRGRRALDREVTKKPMVTLTEFLCGDGRTLQKDNHLCSTIRPLW
;
A
#
# COMPACT_ATOMS: atom_id res chain seq x y z
N MET A 1 -27.87 18.03 -3.63
CA MET A 1 -26.50 17.75 -3.11
C MET A 1 -25.38 18.17 -4.07
N SER A 2 -25.34 17.71 -5.33
CA SER A 2 -24.24 18.09 -6.26
C SER A 2 -24.19 19.59 -6.59
N ALA A 3 -25.33 20.25 -6.81
CA ALA A 3 -25.39 21.69 -7.10
C ALA A 3 -24.85 22.58 -5.95
N ALA A 4 -25.09 22.18 -4.70
CA ALA A 4 -24.61 22.91 -3.52
C ALA A 4 -23.09 22.80 -3.34
N LEU A 5 -22.50 21.69 -3.78
CA LEU A 5 -21.08 21.39 -3.58
C LEU A 5 -20.19 21.78 -4.77
N LYS A 6 -20.77 22.25 -5.90
CA LYS A 6 -20.06 22.50 -7.16
C LYS A 6 -19.20 21.30 -7.62
N VAL A 7 -19.62 20.08 -7.29
CA VAL A 7 -18.93 18.83 -7.64
C VAL A 7 -19.74 18.09 -8.72
N PRO A 8 -19.08 17.54 -9.76
CA PRO A 8 -19.73 16.67 -10.73
C PRO A 8 -20.53 15.52 -10.10
N LYS A 9 -21.69 15.20 -10.67
CA LYS A 9 -22.61 14.16 -10.15
C LYS A 9 -21.95 12.78 -10.05
N ASN A 10 -21.08 12.44 -11.01
CA ASN A 10 -20.33 11.17 -11.04
C ASN A 10 -19.39 11.03 -9.82
N THR A 11 -18.73 12.10 -9.41
CA THR A 11 -17.84 12.12 -8.24
C THR A 11 -18.64 11.88 -6.97
N VAL A 12 -19.80 12.55 -6.81
CA VAL A 12 -20.68 12.35 -5.66
C VAL A 12 -21.16 10.90 -5.58
N ALA A 13 -21.60 10.32 -6.69
CA ALA A 13 -22.01 8.92 -6.76
C ALA A 13 -20.85 7.96 -6.37
N SER A 14 -19.64 8.22 -6.87
CA SER A 14 -18.46 7.41 -6.55
C SER A 14 -18.06 7.48 -5.07
N ILE A 15 -18.23 8.65 -4.43
CA ILE A 15 -17.96 8.86 -3.01
C ILE A 15 -18.98 8.08 -2.17
N ILE A 16 -20.28 8.16 -2.52
CA ILE A 16 -21.34 7.43 -1.80
C ILE A 16 -21.12 5.92 -1.89
N LEU A 17 -20.83 5.39 -3.09
CA LEU A 17 -20.57 3.97 -3.28
C LEU A 17 -19.36 3.49 -2.45
N LYS A 18 -18.29 4.30 -2.44
CA LYS A 18 -17.09 4.02 -1.64
C LYS A 18 -17.40 4.05 -0.14
N TRP A 19 -18.16 5.03 0.32
CA TRP A 19 -18.54 5.13 1.72
C TRP A 19 -19.40 3.93 2.15
N LYS A 20 -20.35 3.49 1.33
CA LYS A 20 -21.13 2.26 1.59
C LYS A 20 -20.25 1.00 1.71
N LYS A 21 -19.15 0.93 0.95
CA LYS A 21 -18.26 -0.24 0.92
C LYS A 21 -17.21 -0.25 2.04
N PHE A 22 -16.64 0.92 2.36
CA PHE A 22 -15.47 1.01 3.23
C PHE A 22 -15.70 1.87 4.49
N GLY A 23 -16.82 2.58 4.58
CA GLY A 23 -17.11 3.53 5.66
C GLY A 23 -16.26 4.80 5.63
N THR A 24 -15.44 5.00 4.59
CA THR A 24 -14.47 6.10 4.52
C THR A 24 -14.71 7.06 3.36
N THR A 25 -14.65 8.37 3.65
CA THR A 25 -14.65 9.44 2.63
C THR A 25 -13.24 9.84 2.20
N LYS A 26 -12.21 9.41 2.95
CA LYS A 26 -10.79 9.68 2.62
C LYS A 26 -10.40 9.05 1.27
N THR A 27 -9.53 9.73 0.54
CA THR A 27 -8.98 9.21 -0.72
C THR A 27 -8.14 7.98 -0.44
N LEU A 28 -8.60 6.82 -0.92
CA LEU A 28 -7.84 5.57 -0.81
C LEU A 28 -6.61 5.63 -1.71
N PRO A 29 -5.50 4.99 -1.32
CA PRO A 29 -4.36 4.83 -2.21
C PRO A 29 -4.79 4.10 -3.48
N ARG A 30 -4.26 4.53 -4.62
CA ARG A 30 -4.55 3.91 -5.92
C ARG A 30 -4.17 2.43 -5.86
N ALA A 31 -5.12 1.57 -6.23
CA ALA A 31 -4.87 0.14 -6.35
C ALA A 31 -3.67 -0.10 -7.27
N GLY A 32 -2.79 -1.03 -6.89
CA GLY A 32 -1.59 -1.39 -7.66
C GLY A 32 -0.28 -0.73 -7.19
N ARG A 33 -0.30 0.24 -6.27
CA ARG A 33 0.94 0.74 -5.67
C ARG A 33 1.55 -0.33 -4.76
N LYS A 34 2.69 -0.91 -5.18
CA LYS A 34 3.45 -1.84 -4.33
C LYS A 34 3.90 -1.11 -3.05
N ALA A 35 3.71 -1.76 -1.91
CA ALA A 35 4.26 -1.28 -0.64
C ALA A 35 5.79 -1.32 -0.69
N LYS A 36 6.46 -0.36 -0.04
CA LYS A 36 7.93 -0.33 0.05
C LYS A 36 8.51 -1.60 0.71
N LEU A 37 7.77 -2.20 1.63
CA LEU A 37 8.11 -3.44 2.30
C LEU A 37 7.04 -4.48 2.02
N SER A 38 7.47 -5.71 1.70
CA SER A 38 6.57 -6.86 1.63
C SER A 38 6.07 -7.25 3.03
N ASN A 39 4.97 -8.00 3.10
CA ASN A 39 4.45 -8.50 4.39
C ASN A 39 5.48 -9.38 5.11
N ARG A 40 6.35 -10.07 4.37
CA ARG A 40 7.45 -10.87 4.92
C ARG A 40 8.52 -9.96 5.53
N GLY A 41 8.93 -8.90 4.82
CA GLY A 41 9.89 -7.92 5.33
C GLY A 41 9.40 -7.22 6.60
N ARG A 42 8.11 -6.84 6.65
CA ARG A 42 7.51 -6.27 7.87
C ARG A 42 7.58 -7.22 9.05
N ARG A 43 7.16 -8.48 8.90
CA ARG A 43 7.21 -9.49 9.97
C ARG A 43 8.64 -9.78 10.44
N ALA A 44 9.62 -9.72 9.54
CA ALA A 44 11.04 -9.88 9.92
C ALA A 44 11.50 -8.72 10.79
N LEU A 45 11.22 -7.48 10.39
CA LEU A 45 11.52 -6.28 11.18
C LEU A 45 10.82 -6.32 12.55
N ASP A 46 9.54 -6.67 12.61
CA ASP A 46 8.81 -6.75 13.88
C ASP A 46 9.46 -7.75 14.86
N ARG A 47 9.92 -8.89 14.36
CA ARG A 47 10.65 -9.90 15.16
C ARG A 47 12.00 -9.37 15.65
N GLU A 48 12.72 -8.65 14.81
CA GLU A 48 14.03 -8.10 15.15
C GLU A 48 13.92 -6.95 16.16
N VAL A 49 12.94 -6.06 16.00
CA VAL A 49 12.62 -4.98 16.95
C VAL A 49 12.19 -5.55 18.30
N THR A 50 11.40 -6.64 18.30
CA THR A 50 11.00 -7.31 19.55
C THR A 50 12.21 -7.90 20.29
N LYS A 51 13.21 -8.41 19.57
CA LYS A 51 14.45 -8.95 20.16
C LYS A 51 15.41 -7.85 20.63
N LYS A 52 15.44 -6.72 19.94
CA LYS A 52 16.35 -5.60 20.21
C LYS A 52 15.59 -4.27 20.12
N PRO A 53 14.91 -3.85 21.21
CA PRO A 53 14.03 -2.68 21.18
C PRO A 53 14.77 -1.33 21.04
N MET A 54 16.09 -1.29 21.33
CA MET A 54 16.90 -0.06 21.31
C MET A 54 17.76 0.11 20.05
N VAL A 55 17.49 -0.63 18.98
CA VAL A 55 18.29 -0.52 17.75
C VAL A 55 17.72 0.57 16.86
N THR A 56 18.58 1.50 16.44
CA THR A 56 18.18 2.59 15.54
C THR A 56 17.91 2.05 14.13
N LEU A 57 16.99 2.69 13.38
CA LEU A 57 16.61 2.28 12.02
C LEU A 57 17.83 2.08 11.09
N THR A 58 18.88 2.87 11.31
CA THR A 58 20.12 2.87 10.54
C THR A 58 20.90 1.57 10.70
N GLU A 59 20.94 0.99 11.90
CA GLU A 59 21.64 -0.27 12.18
C GLU A 59 20.95 -1.46 11.51
N PHE A 60 19.61 -1.46 11.45
CA PHE A 60 18.84 -2.49 10.74
C PHE A 60 18.95 -2.40 9.21
N LEU A 61 19.00 -1.19 8.66
CA LEU A 61 19.00 -0.99 7.21
C LEU A 61 20.40 -0.99 6.59
N CYS A 62 21.44 -0.62 7.35
CA CYS A 62 22.81 -0.50 6.87
C CYS A 62 23.65 -1.76 7.17
N GLY A 63 23.36 -2.48 8.24
CA GLY A 63 24.13 -3.66 8.66
C GLY A 63 23.92 -4.90 7.77
N ASP A 64 22.75 -5.02 7.16
CA ASP A 64 22.42 -6.13 6.27
C ASP A 64 22.42 -5.65 4.82
N GLY A 65 23.53 -5.90 4.11
CA GLY A 65 23.61 -5.91 2.65
C GLY A 65 22.72 -6.97 1.97
N ARG A 66 21.56 -7.29 2.56
CA ARG A 66 20.54 -8.11 1.93
C ARG A 66 19.76 -7.20 1.02
N THR A 67 20.16 -7.26 -0.25
CA THR A 67 19.42 -6.86 -1.42
C THR A 67 17.93 -6.71 -1.08
N LEU A 68 17.37 -5.52 -1.32
CA LEU A 68 16.02 -5.40 -1.85
C LEU A 68 16.01 -6.22 -3.15
N GLN A 69 15.98 -7.55 -2.99
CA GLN A 69 15.91 -8.49 -4.07
C GLN A 69 14.56 -8.16 -4.68
N LYS A 70 14.66 -7.60 -5.88
CA LYS A 70 13.62 -7.38 -6.84
C LYS A 70 12.74 -8.64 -6.79
N ASP A 71 11.61 -8.59 -6.10
CA ASP A 71 10.55 -9.60 -6.21
C ASP A 71 9.96 -9.45 -7.63
N ASN A 72 10.76 -9.92 -8.58
CA ASN A 72 10.63 -9.85 -10.02
C ASN A 72 10.48 -11.27 -10.57
N HIS A 73 9.66 -12.06 -9.88
CA HIS A 73 9.14 -13.34 -10.35
C HIS A 73 7.71 -13.36 -9.81
N LEU A 74 6.73 -12.75 -10.48
CA LEU A 74 6.14 -13.21 -11.72
C LEU A 74 5.55 -12.01 -12.48
N CYS A 75 6.26 -11.53 -13.51
CA CYS A 75 5.61 -10.89 -14.65
C CYS A 75 5.36 -11.97 -15.69
N SER A 76 4.44 -12.87 -15.38
CA SER A 76 3.82 -13.81 -16.32
C SER A 76 2.37 -13.91 -15.86
N THR A 77 1.48 -13.05 -16.31
CA THR A 77 0.80 -13.23 -17.59
C THR A 77 0.08 -11.92 -17.89
N ILE A 78 0.64 -11.07 -18.75
CA ILE A 78 -0.20 -10.20 -19.56
C ILE A 78 -0.82 -11.15 -20.58
N ARG A 79 -2.01 -11.68 -20.26
CA ARG A 79 -2.92 -12.20 -21.28
C ARG A 79 -3.63 -10.97 -21.83
N PRO A 80 -3.41 -10.57 -23.09
CA PRO A 80 -4.33 -9.65 -23.72
C PRO A 80 -5.62 -10.44 -23.96
N LEU A 81 -6.68 -10.09 -23.25
CA LEU A 81 -8.04 -10.43 -23.61
C LEU A 81 -8.75 -9.08 -23.75
N TRP A 82 -8.73 -8.61 -25.01
CA TRP A 82 -9.48 -7.49 -25.59
C TRP A 82 -9.18 -6.10 -25.02
#